data_AF-A0A0W1GCN6-F1
#
_entry.id   AF-A0A0W1GCN6-F1
#
_cell.length_a   1.000
_cell.length_b   1.000
_cell.length_c   1.000
_cell.angle_alpha   90.00
_cell.angle_beta   90.00
_cell.angle_gamma   90.00
#
_symmetry.space_group_name_H-M   'P 1'
#
loop_
_entity.id
_entity.type
_entity.pdbx_description
1 polymer ?
#
loop_
_entity_poly.entity_id
_entity_poly.type
_entity_poly.pdbx_seq_one_letter_code
_entity_poly.pdbx_strand_id
1 'polypeptide(L)'
;MSKNAMWLTIIFAAAIVGAFLGPSLGSLLGETTMLILAPLLLIGVIVFCIWALSSNKSGKKADTAALAEARAMRAPEGKGRIYITRRGFVAALQGMNVTLDGTATGQIKSGQMLMADVEPGTHRIRVGTAKAKLANAAEMDVEIGAGGVVVIDAMIEMGALKGSVKLAPLDTAKARENVNATALILWEVAPA
;
A
#
# COMPACT_ATOMS: atom_id res chain seq x y z
N MET A 1 7.46 16.80 4.15
CA MET A 1 6.37 17.54 3.49
C MET A 1 5.05 17.12 4.13
N SER A 2 4.21 18.06 4.59
CA SER A 2 2.90 17.70 5.16
C SER A 2 1.99 17.13 4.07
N LYS A 3 1.02 16.27 4.43
CA LYS A 3 0.06 15.70 3.47
C LYS A 3 -0.66 16.80 2.66
N ASN A 4 -0.92 17.95 3.29
CA ASN A 4 -1.57 19.09 2.65
C ASN A 4 -0.65 19.78 1.63
N ALA A 5 0.62 20.00 1.97
CA ALA A 5 1.60 20.54 1.03
C ALA A 5 1.77 19.61 -0.19
N MET A 6 1.78 18.29 0.03
CA MET A 6 1.86 17.30 -1.04
C MET A 6 0.68 17.39 -2.02
N TRP A 7 -0.55 17.44 -1.51
CA TRP A 7 -1.75 17.55 -2.34
C TRP A 7 -1.81 18.86 -3.12
N LEU A 8 -1.42 19.97 -2.49
CA LEU A 8 -1.35 21.28 -3.16
C LEU A 8 -0.33 21.26 -4.30
N THR A 9 0.84 20.64 -4.11
CA THR A 9 1.85 20.51 -5.17
C THR A 9 1.34 19.67 -6.34
N ILE A 10 0.61 18.57 -6.08
CA ILE A 10 0.04 17.72 -7.15
C ILE A 10 -1.02 18.49 -7.94
N ILE A 11 -1.93 19.19 -7.27
CA ILE A 11 -2.97 19.99 -7.92
C ILE A 11 -2.34 21.10 -8.76
N PHE A 12 -1.33 21.79 -8.22
CA PHE A 12 -0.62 22.84 -8.92
C PHE A 12 0.11 22.32 -10.17
N ALA A 13 0.80 21.18 -10.06
CA ALA A 13 1.47 20.54 -11.19
C ALA A 13 0.46 20.09 -12.27
N ALA A 14 -0.67 19.50 -11.88
CA ALA A 14 -1.73 19.12 -12.81
C ALA A 14 -2.34 20.34 -13.53
N ALA A 15 -2.53 21.45 -12.81
CA ALA A 15 -3.01 22.71 -13.38
C ALA A 15 -2.02 23.29 -14.39
N ILE A 16 -0.72 23.24 -14.11
CA ILE A 16 0.34 23.65 -15.05
C ILE A 16 0.30 22.78 -16.31
N VAL A 17 0.28 21.45 -16.17
CA VAL A 17 0.22 20.53 -17.32
C VAL A 17 -1.02 20.79 -18.17
N GLY A 18 -2.18 20.99 -17.54
CA GLY A 18 -3.41 21.35 -18.22
C GLY A 18 -3.32 22.70 -18.96
N ALA A 19 -2.72 23.72 -18.34
CA ALA A 19 -2.55 25.04 -18.93
C ALA A 19 -1.55 25.05 -20.11
N PHE A 20 -0.53 24.19 -20.09
CA PHE A 20 0.44 24.09 -21.19
C PHE A 20 -0.05 23.22 -22.34
N LEU A 21 -0.70 22.08 -22.06
CA LEU A 21 -1.20 21.18 -23.10
C LEU A 21 -2.53 21.66 -23.70
N GLY A 22 -3.36 22.33 -22.90
CA GLY A 22 -4.71 22.79 -23.29
C GLY A 22 -4.73 23.63 -24.57
N PRO A 23 -3.94 24.72 -24.69
CA PRO A 23 -3.89 25.57 -25.88
C PRO A 23 -3.41 24.81 -27.13
N SER A 24 -2.41 23.94 -26.99
CA SER A 24 -1.90 23.12 -28.11
C SER A 24 -2.89 22.07 -28.59
N LEU A 25 -3.67 21.48 -27.69
CA LEU A 25 -4.75 20.55 -28.05
C LEU A 25 -5.96 21.30 -28.62
N GLY A 26 -6.24 22.51 -28.12
CA GLY A 26 -7.35 23.35 -28.57
C GLY A 26 -7.16 23.89 -29.99
N SER A 27 -5.94 24.25 -30.38
CA SER A 27 -5.66 24.67 -31.76
C SER A 27 -5.79 23.53 -32.78
N LEU A 28 -5.61 22.28 -32.36
CA LEU A 28 -5.73 21.09 -33.22
C LEU A 28 -7.16 20.55 -33.31
N LEU A 29 -7.93 20.63 -32.23
CA LEU A 29 -9.24 19.97 -32.11
C LEU A 29 -10.44 20.93 -32.27
N GLY A 30 -10.21 22.24 -32.14
CA GLY A 30 -11.26 23.26 -32.16
C GLY A 30 -11.99 23.39 -30.82
N GLU A 31 -12.51 24.60 -30.56
CA GLU A 31 -13.09 24.98 -29.26
C GLU A 31 -14.29 24.12 -28.86
N THR A 32 -15.23 23.89 -29.78
CA THR A 32 -16.42 23.07 -29.53
C THR A 32 -16.05 21.62 -29.17
N THR A 33 -15.07 21.04 -29.85
CA THR A 33 -14.60 19.67 -29.57
C THR A 33 -13.94 19.59 -28.20
N MET A 34 -13.12 20.57 -27.82
CA MET A 34 -12.48 20.61 -26.49
C MET A 34 -13.50 20.74 -25.36
N LEU A 35 -14.55 21.55 -25.54
CA LEU A 35 -15.63 21.71 -24.56
C LEU A 35 -16.40 20.41 -24.30
N ILE A 36 -16.43 19.49 -25.26
CA ILE A 36 -17.06 18.17 -25.12
C ILE A 36 -16.06 17.13 -24.62
N LEU A 37 -14.85 17.10 -25.20
CA LEU A 37 -13.86 16.05 -24.95
C LEU A 37 -13.20 16.19 -23.57
N ALA A 38 -12.95 17.42 -23.11
CA ALA A 38 -12.36 17.66 -21.79
C ALA A 38 -13.22 17.12 -20.63
N PRO A 39 -14.53 17.44 -20.51
CA PRO A 39 -15.36 16.86 -19.45
C PRO A 39 -15.53 15.35 -19.62
N LEU A 40 -15.61 14.81 -20.84
CA LEU A 40 -15.67 13.36 -21.06
C LEU A 40 -14.41 12.64 -20.59
N LEU A 41 -13.22 13.19 -20.89
CA LEU A 41 -11.95 12.66 -20.39
C LEU A 41 -11.87 12.75 -18.87
N LEU A 42 -12.30 13.87 -18.28
CA LEU A 42 -12.32 14.04 -16.84
C LEU A 42 -13.24 13.00 -16.17
N ILE A 43 -14.46 12.81 -16.69
CA ILE A 43 -15.38 11.77 -16.24
C ILE A 43 -14.74 10.39 -16.38
N GLY A 44 -14.09 10.11 -17.51
CA GLY A 44 -13.37 8.86 -17.74
C GLY A 44 -12.28 8.59 -16.70
N VAL A 45 -11.46 9.59 -16.38
CA VAL A 45 -10.42 9.51 -15.34
C VAL A 45 -11.04 9.30 -13.97
N ILE A 46 -12.11 10.01 -13.62
CA ILE A 46 -12.82 9.85 -12.34
C ILE A 46 -13.38 8.44 -12.20
N VAL A 47 -14.08 7.95 -13.23
CA VAL A 47 -14.64 6.59 -13.26
C VAL A 47 -13.53 5.55 -13.13
N PHE A 48 -12.41 5.74 -13.84
CA PHE A 48 -11.25 4.87 -13.71
C PHE A 48 -10.66 4.86 -12.30
N CYS A 49 -10.49 6.03 -11.67
CA CYS A 49 -10.00 6.15 -10.29
C CYS A 49 -10.93 5.45 -9.29
N ILE A 50 -12.25 5.66 -9.42
CA ILE A 50 -13.25 4.98 -8.59
C ILE A 50 -13.14 3.46 -8.78
N TRP A 51 -13.09 2.99 -10.02
CA TRP A 51 -12.97 1.56 -10.33
C TRP A 51 -11.66 0.94 -9.83
N ALA A 52 -10.54 1.66 -9.91
CA ALA A 52 -9.23 1.20 -9.46
C ALA A 52 -9.20 1.05 -7.94
N LEU A 53 -9.82 2.01 -7.22
CA LEU A 53 -9.83 2.06 -5.76
C LEU A 53 -11.03 1.34 -5.11
N SER A 54 -12.00 0.86 -5.89
CA SER A 54 -13.24 0.27 -5.36
C SER A 54 -13.04 -0.99 -4.52
N SER A 55 -11.92 -1.70 -4.70
CA SER A 55 -11.58 -2.89 -3.92
C SER A 55 -10.83 -2.57 -2.62
N ASN A 56 -10.61 -1.29 -2.32
CA ASN A 56 -9.97 -0.88 -1.07
C ASN A 56 -10.95 -0.97 0.09
N LYS A 57 -10.48 -1.56 1.19
CA LYS A 57 -11.18 -1.65 2.46
C LYS A 57 -10.64 -0.61 3.43
N SER A 58 -11.50 -0.14 4.33
CA SER A 58 -11.11 0.65 5.49
C SER A 58 -10.74 -0.31 6.62
N GLY A 59 -9.49 -0.75 6.69
CA GLY A 59 -9.03 -1.62 7.77
C GLY A 59 -9.26 -0.97 9.15
N LYS A 60 -9.64 -1.78 10.15
CA LYS A 60 -9.84 -1.31 11.53
C LYS A 60 -8.48 -0.99 12.13
N LYS A 61 -8.29 0.26 12.59
CA LYS A 61 -7.07 0.64 13.32
C LYS A 61 -7.04 -0.07 14.66
N ALA A 62 -5.87 -0.54 15.04
CA ALA A 62 -5.65 -1.02 16.39
C ALA A 62 -5.70 0.14 17.39
N ASP A 63 -5.97 -0.18 18.66
CA ASP A 63 -5.93 0.79 19.74
C ASP A 63 -4.49 1.20 20.09
N THR A 64 -4.36 2.15 21.02
CA THR A 64 -3.06 2.69 21.44
C THR A 64 -2.21 1.66 22.18
N ALA A 65 -2.82 0.72 22.91
CA ALA A 65 -2.13 -0.31 23.65
C ALA A 65 -1.50 -1.34 22.71
N ALA A 66 -2.28 -1.87 21.76
CA ALA A 66 -1.81 -2.78 20.72
C ALA A 66 -0.75 -2.14 19.83
N LEU A 67 -0.86 -0.83 19.53
CA LEU A 67 0.18 -0.11 18.78
C LEU A 67 1.48 0.04 19.60
N ALA A 68 1.39 0.30 20.90
CA ALA A 68 2.56 0.39 21.77
C ALA A 68 3.27 -0.95 21.89
N GLU A 69 2.50 -2.03 22.04
CA GLU A 69 2.98 -3.41 22.05
C GLU A 69 3.68 -3.75 20.72
N ALA A 70 3.05 -3.44 19.59
CA ALA A 70 3.65 -3.63 18.27
C ALA A 70 4.96 -2.85 18.10
N ARG A 71 5.10 -1.66 18.70
CA ARG A 71 6.33 -0.85 18.63
C ARG A 71 7.46 -1.37 19.51
N ALA A 72 7.16 -2.18 20.52
CA ALA A 72 8.18 -2.86 21.31
C ALA A 72 9.03 -3.79 20.43
N MET A 73 8.44 -4.34 19.34
CA MET A 73 9.08 -5.33 18.46
C MET A 73 9.71 -6.48 19.25
N ARG A 74 8.88 -7.09 20.10
CA ARG A 74 9.24 -8.26 20.89
C ARG A 74 8.19 -9.33 20.63
N ALA A 75 8.61 -10.52 20.22
CA ALA A 75 7.67 -11.61 20.08
C ALA A 75 7.20 -12.12 21.47
N PRO A 76 5.95 -12.58 21.60
CA PRO A 76 5.47 -13.26 22.80
C PRO A 76 6.30 -14.52 23.10
N GLU A 77 6.22 -15.01 24.33
CA GLU A 77 6.91 -16.23 24.72
C GLU A 77 6.45 -17.42 23.87
N GLY A 78 7.42 -18.19 23.35
CA GLY A 78 7.17 -19.35 22.48
C GLY A 78 6.82 -19.03 21.04
N LYS A 79 6.52 -17.77 20.68
CA LYS A 79 6.09 -17.36 19.33
C LYS A 79 7.16 -16.55 18.60
N GLY A 80 7.06 -16.52 17.27
CA GLY A 80 7.70 -15.52 16.42
C GLY A 80 6.75 -14.36 16.14
N ARG A 81 7.28 -13.23 15.67
CA ARG A 81 6.48 -12.08 15.24
C ARG A 81 6.85 -11.58 13.85
N ILE A 82 5.82 -11.43 13.01
CA ILE A 82 5.93 -10.93 11.64
C ILE A 82 5.23 -9.59 11.53
N TYR A 83 5.91 -8.61 10.94
CA TYR A 83 5.32 -7.34 10.53
C TYR A 83 5.34 -7.24 9.01
N ILE A 84 4.20 -6.86 8.41
CA ILE A 84 4.14 -6.46 7.01
C ILE A 84 3.86 -4.97 6.97
N THR A 85 4.87 -4.18 6.62
CA THR A 85 4.81 -2.72 6.54
C THR A 85 4.67 -2.28 5.09
N ARG A 86 4.05 -1.12 4.89
CA ARG A 86 4.00 -0.48 3.57
C ARG A 86 4.29 1.01 3.69
N ARG A 87 5.38 1.47 3.08
CA ARG A 87 5.74 2.91 3.04
C ARG A 87 5.95 3.51 1.66
N GLY A 88 5.85 2.73 0.60
CA GLY A 88 6.00 3.24 -0.77
C GLY A 88 4.98 4.32 -1.14
N PHE A 89 5.42 5.32 -1.92
CA PHE A 89 4.57 6.37 -2.47
C PHE A 89 3.81 5.93 -3.73
N VAL A 90 4.42 5.04 -4.53
CA VAL A 90 3.82 4.53 -5.77
C VAL A 90 2.50 3.83 -5.45
N ALA A 91 1.43 4.31 -6.09
CA ALA A 91 0.06 3.89 -5.84
C ALA A 91 -0.32 3.91 -4.35
N ALA A 92 0.08 4.93 -3.59
CA ALA A 92 -0.11 5.02 -2.14
C ALA A 92 -1.55 4.78 -1.67
N LEU A 93 -2.55 5.21 -2.45
CA LEU A 93 -3.97 5.02 -2.15
C LEU A 93 -4.46 3.59 -2.42
N GLN A 94 -3.77 2.82 -3.26
CA GLN A 94 -4.13 1.44 -3.58
C GLN A 94 -3.91 0.55 -2.37
N GLY A 95 -4.91 -0.21 -1.94
CA GLY A 95 -4.76 -1.23 -0.90
C GLY A 95 -3.95 -2.42 -1.41
N MET A 96 -3.23 -3.08 -0.50
CA MET A 96 -2.53 -4.33 -0.73
C MET A 96 -3.13 -5.40 0.17
N ASN A 97 -3.73 -6.43 -0.44
CA ASN A 97 -4.21 -7.60 0.27
C ASN A 97 -3.00 -8.43 0.68
N VAL A 98 -2.89 -8.71 1.97
CA VAL A 98 -1.87 -9.55 2.56
C VAL A 98 -2.55 -10.83 3.01
N THR A 99 -1.97 -11.96 2.64
CA THR A 99 -2.37 -13.28 3.16
C THR A 99 -1.16 -13.96 3.80
N LEU A 100 -1.36 -14.52 4.98
CA LEU A 100 -0.35 -15.26 5.73
C LEU A 100 -0.84 -16.69 5.89
N ASP A 101 -0.01 -17.65 5.47
CA ASP A 101 -0.27 -19.10 5.47
C ASP A 101 -1.58 -19.53 4.81
N GLY A 102 -2.07 -18.71 3.87
CA GLY A 102 -3.30 -18.96 3.12
C GLY A 102 -4.60 -18.79 3.92
N THR A 103 -4.54 -18.51 5.22
CA THR A 103 -5.72 -18.43 6.11
C THR A 103 -5.97 -17.02 6.61
N ALA A 104 -4.94 -16.37 7.14
CA ALA A 104 -5.05 -15.00 7.64
C ALA A 104 -5.10 -14.02 6.49
N THR A 105 -5.99 -13.03 6.58
CA THR A 105 -6.18 -12.04 5.52
C THR A 105 -6.32 -10.65 6.10
N GLY A 106 -5.71 -9.67 5.44
CA GLY A 106 -5.80 -8.26 5.82
C GLY A 106 -5.47 -7.37 4.63
N GLN A 107 -5.72 -6.06 4.79
CA GLN A 107 -5.39 -5.09 3.75
C GLN A 107 -4.68 -3.87 4.34
N ILE A 108 -3.55 -3.48 3.72
CA ILE A 108 -2.76 -2.31 4.10
C ILE A 108 -2.61 -1.30 2.97
N LYS A 109 -2.59 -0.01 3.31
CA LYS A 109 -2.26 1.12 2.43
C LYS A 109 -0.91 1.72 2.83
N SER A 110 -0.44 2.72 2.08
CA SER A 110 0.81 3.39 2.41
C SER A 110 0.72 4.08 3.77
N GLY A 111 1.75 3.89 4.60
CA GLY A 111 1.79 4.31 6.00
C GLY A 111 1.07 3.38 6.97
N GLN A 112 0.77 2.13 6.58
CA GLN A 112 0.10 1.14 7.42
C GLN A 112 0.93 -0.14 7.56
N MET A 113 0.64 -0.91 8.61
CA MET A 113 1.22 -2.23 8.85
C MET A 113 0.20 -3.22 9.39
N LEU A 114 0.47 -4.50 9.15
CA LEU A 114 -0.11 -5.64 9.87
C LEU A 114 0.97 -6.25 10.76
N MET A 115 0.55 -6.81 11.88
CA MET A 115 1.41 -7.54 12.82
C MET A 115 0.74 -8.86 13.18
N ALA A 116 1.50 -9.95 13.15
CA ALA A 116 1.06 -11.30 13.45
C ALA A 116 2.05 -11.97 14.40
N ASP A 117 1.52 -12.59 15.45
CA ASP A 117 2.25 -13.55 16.27
C ASP A 117 2.01 -14.94 15.70
N VAL A 118 3.08 -15.68 15.43
CA VAL A 118 3.05 -16.96 14.72
C VAL A 118 3.84 -18.02 15.47
N GLU A 119 3.50 -19.29 15.27
CA GLU A 119 4.32 -20.39 15.77
C GLU A 119 5.71 -20.41 15.10
N PRO A 120 6.76 -20.91 15.75
CA PRO A 120 8.07 -21.04 15.11
C PRO A 120 8.01 -21.96 13.88
N GLY A 121 8.56 -21.52 12.75
CA GLY A 121 8.53 -22.29 11.51
C GLY A 121 8.69 -21.44 10.25
N THR A 122 8.35 -22.04 9.11
CA THR A 122 8.29 -21.35 7.82
C THR A 122 6.88 -20.86 7.55
N HIS A 123 6.74 -19.56 7.29
CA HIS A 123 5.46 -18.93 6.96
C HIS A 123 5.46 -18.38 5.54
N ARG A 124 4.38 -18.63 4.82
CA ARG A 124 4.18 -18.13 3.45
C ARG A 124 3.41 -16.81 3.50
N ILE A 125 4.01 -15.77 2.96
CA ILE A 125 3.40 -14.45 2.84
C ILE A 125 3.15 -14.16 1.38
N ARG A 126 1.90 -13.82 1.06
CA ARG A 126 1.50 -13.39 -0.28
C ARG A 126 0.87 -12.00 -0.20
N VAL A 127 1.30 -11.13 -1.09
CA VAL A 127 0.80 -9.76 -1.15
C VAL A 127 0.48 -9.36 -2.59
N GLY A 128 -0.73 -8.86 -2.80
CA GLY A 128 -1.19 -8.35 -4.10
C GLY A 128 -1.96 -7.05 -3.95
N THR A 129 -2.06 -6.26 -5.01
CA THR A 129 -2.95 -5.09 -5.01
C THR A 129 -4.40 -5.54 -4.85
N ALA A 130 -5.18 -4.80 -4.07
CA ALA A 130 -6.59 -5.07 -3.84
C ALA A 130 -7.38 -5.22 -5.15
N LYS A 131 -6.96 -4.46 -6.17
CA LYS A 131 -7.32 -4.70 -7.57
C LYS A 131 -6.20 -5.47 -8.25
N ALA A 132 -6.33 -6.79 -8.40
CA ALA A 132 -5.28 -7.67 -8.95
C ALA A 132 -4.81 -7.30 -10.38
N LYS A 133 -5.62 -6.56 -11.13
CA LYS A 133 -5.27 -6.11 -12.49
C LYS A 133 -4.19 -5.01 -12.51
N LEU A 134 -3.94 -4.32 -11.39
CA LEU A 134 -3.03 -3.17 -11.35
C LEU A 134 -1.55 -3.55 -11.22
N ALA A 135 -1.22 -4.61 -10.47
CA ALA A 135 0.15 -5.07 -10.30
C ALA A 135 0.21 -6.59 -10.13
N ASN A 136 1.35 -7.19 -10.45
CA ASN A 136 1.60 -8.60 -10.16
C ASN A 136 1.80 -8.78 -8.65
N ALA A 137 1.17 -9.81 -8.09
CA ALA A 137 1.37 -10.18 -6.70
C ALA A 137 2.78 -10.76 -6.48
N ALA A 138 3.25 -10.71 -5.24
CA ALA A 138 4.49 -11.34 -4.81
C ALA A 138 4.23 -12.30 -3.66
N GLU A 139 5.09 -13.30 -3.56
CA GLU A 139 5.09 -14.31 -2.51
C GLU A 139 6.51 -14.45 -1.95
N MET A 140 6.62 -14.70 -0.64
CA MET A 140 7.87 -14.92 0.06
C MET A 140 7.63 -15.95 1.18
N ASP A 141 8.60 -16.85 1.36
CA ASP A 141 8.71 -17.66 2.58
C ASP A 141 9.61 -16.96 3.58
N VAL A 142 9.20 -16.98 4.84
CA VAL A 142 10.01 -16.47 5.95
C VAL A 142 10.10 -17.52 7.03
N GLU A 143 11.33 -17.89 7.36
CA GLU A 143 11.61 -18.75 8.50
C GLU A 143 11.78 -17.88 9.75
N ILE A 144 11.07 -18.24 10.83
CA ILE A 144 11.11 -17.51 12.10
C ILE A 144 11.17 -18.48 13.27
N GLY A 145 12.13 -18.26 14.17
CA GLY A 145 12.24 -19.00 15.42
C GLY A 145 11.42 -18.38 16.54
N ALA A 146 11.29 -19.10 17.66
CA ALA A 146 10.71 -18.55 18.89
C ALA A 146 11.49 -17.32 19.36
N GLY A 147 10.79 -16.25 19.76
CA GLY A 147 11.38 -14.96 20.09
C GLY A 147 11.84 -14.13 18.88
N GLY A 148 11.82 -14.73 17.67
CA GLY A 148 12.22 -14.08 16.44
C GLY A 148 11.27 -12.96 16.04
N VAL A 149 11.82 -11.88 15.47
CA VAL A 149 11.03 -10.77 14.93
C VAL A 149 11.53 -10.43 13.54
N VAL A 150 10.61 -10.43 12.57
CA VAL A 150 10.90 -10.08 11.18
C VAL A 150 9.96 -8.98 10.71
N VAL A 151 10.51 -8.01 9.99
CA VAL A 151 9.74 -6.93 9.38
C VAL A 151 9.96 -6.98 7.88
N ILE A 152 8.87 -6.97 7.14
CA ILE A 152 8.85 -7.07 5.69
C ILE A 152 8.27 -5.76 5.15
N ASP A 153 8.97 -5.16 4.20
CA ASP A 153 8.44 -4.03 3.44
C ASP A 153 7.76 -4.56 2.17
N ALA A 154 6.52 -4.12 1.97
CA ALA A 154 5.71 -4.41 0.82
C ALA A 154 5.58 -3.16 -0.05
N MET A 155 6.29 -3.13 -1.16
CA MET A 155 6.33 -1.99 -2.09
C MET A 155 5.68 -2.33 -3.42
N ILE A 156 5.16 -1.31 -4.11
CA ILE A 156 4.80 -1.43 -5.53
C ILE A 156 5.92 -0.75 -6.30
N GLU A 157 6.54 -1.51 -7.21
CA GLU A 157 7.51 -1.00 -8.17
C GLU A 157 6.87 -0.93 -9.56
N MET A 158 7.22 0.10 -10.32
CA MET A 158 6.78 0.24 -11.71
C MET A 158 7.70 -0.58 -12.60
N GLY A 159 7.15 -1.61 -13.26
CA GLY A 159 7.84 -2.32 -14.34
C GLY A 159 7.56 -1.67 -15.70
N ALA A 160 8.29 -2.12 -16.74
CA ALA A 160 8.16 -1.58 -18.10
C ALA A 160 6.75 -1.74 -18.71
N LEU A 161 6.02 -2.79 -18.33
CA LEU A 161 4.67 -3.10 -18.85
C LEU A 161 3.58 -3.11 -17.78
N LYS A 162 3.93 -3.52 -16.55
CA LYS A 162 2.99 -3.64 -15.43
C LYS A 162 3.75 -3.45 -14.12
N GLY A 163 3.09 -2.86 -13.13
CA GLY A 163 3.64 -2.80 -11.78
C GLY A 163 3.79 -4.19 -11.16
N SER A 164 4.68 -4.32 -10.21
CA SER A 164 4.84 -5.53 -9.39
C SER A 164 4.90 -5.17 -7.92
N VAL A 165 4.34 -6.04 -7.09
CA VAL A 165 4.63 -6.01 -5.66
C VAL A 165 6.03 -6.56 -5.44
N LYS A 166 6.78 -5.95 -4.54
CA LYS A 166 8.06 -6.44 -4.05
C LYS A 166 7.97 -6.58 -2.54
N LEU A 167 8.43 -7.73 -2.05
CA LEU A 167 8.52 -8.01 -0.65
C LEU A 167 10.00 -8.14 -0.29
N ALA A 168 10.43 -7.40 0.74
CA ALA A 168 11.82 -7.43 1.19
C ALA A 168 11.89 -7.45 2.71
N PRO A 169 12.60 -8.39 3.34
CA PRO A 169 12.96 -8.30 4.74
C PRO A 169 13.78 -7.03 4.99
N LEU A 170 13.54 -6.37 6.12
CA LEU A 170 14.25 -5.17 6.52
C LEU A 170 15.33 -5.48 7.55
N ASP A 171 16.43 -4.74 7.47
CA ASP A 171 17.40 -4.67 8.56
C ASP A 171 16.77 -4.04 9.82
N THR A 172 17.40 -4.27 10.98
CA THR A 172 16.86 -3.87 12.28
C THR A 172 16.59 -2.37 12.40
N ALA A 173 17.43 -1.52 11.80
CA ALA A 173 17.29 -0.08 11.89
C ALA A 173 16.07 0.41 11.08
N LYS A 174 15.95 -0.01 9.82
CA LYS A 174 14.81 0.32 8.95
C LYS A 174 13.52 -0.32 9.45
N ALA A 175 13.60 -1.54 9.98
CA ALA A 175 12.48 -2.22 10.60
C ALA A 175 11.88 -1.38 11.73
N ARG A 176 12.72 -0.88 12.65
CA ARG A 176 12.31 -0.02 13.75
C ARG A 176 11.72 1.30 13.26
N GLU A 177 12.35 1.92 12.27
CA GLU A 177 11.82 3.16 11.67
C GLU A 177 10.42 2.93 11.08
N ASN A 178 10.24 1.87 10.28
CA ASN A 178 8.99 1.57 9.60
C ASN A 178 7.86 1.22 10.57
N VAL A 179 8.12 0.39 11.57
CA VAL A 179 7.13 0.05 12.60
C VAL A 179 6.68 1.30 13.37
N ASN A 180 7.59 2.24 13.65
CA ASN A 180 7.23 3.49 14.34
C ASN A 180 6.46 4.47 13.44
N ALA A 181 6.81 4.53 12.16
CA ALA A 181 6.23 5.46 11.18
C ALA A 181 4.88 5.01 10.59
N THR A 182 4.46 3.76 10.83
CA THR A 182 3.23 3.19 10.26
C THR A 182 2.12 3.04 11.31
N ALA A 183 0.87 3.10 10.85
CA ALA A 183 -0.30 2.81 11.67
C ALA A 183 -0.59 1.30 11.66
N LEU A 184 -0.83 0.74 12.85
CA LEU A 184 -1.25 -0.66 12.99
C LEU A 184 -2.71 -0.84 12.57
N ILE A 185 -2.93 -1.75 11.63
CA ILE A 185 -4.25 -2.20 11.18
C ILE A 185 -4.46 -3.63 11.69
N LEU A 186 -5.69 -3.95 12.06
CA LEU A 186 -6.07 -5.30 12.47
C LEU A 186 -6.33 -6.18 11.24
N TRP A 187 -6.02 -7.47 11.38
CA TRP A 187 -6.37 -8.49 10.40
C TRP A 187 -7.90 -8.59 10.25
N GLU A 188 -8.36 -8.87 9.02
CA GLU A 188 -9.77 -9.19 8.76
C GLU A 188 -10.08 -10.62 9.21
N VAL A 189 -9.17 -11.54 8.88
CA VAL A 189 -9.13 -12.90 9.43
C VAL A 189 -7.78 -13.04 10.13
N ALA A 190 -7.82 -13.21 11.45
CA ALA A 190 -6.62 -13.28 12.27
C ALA A 190 -5.79 -14.55 11.96
N PRO A 191 -4.45 -14.48 12.10
CA PRO A 191 -3.60 -15.66 12.11
C PRO A 191 -3.92 -16.56 13.30
N ALA A 192 -3.75 -17.87 13.10
CA ALA A 192 -3.91 -18.91 14.10
C ALA A 192 -2.72 -18.93 15.08
#